data_AF-A0A6N7WGT3-F1
#
_entry.id   AF-A0A6N7WGT3-F1
#
_cell.length_a   1.000
_cell.length_b   1.000
_cell.length_c   1.000
_cell.angle_alpha   90.00
_cell.angle_beta   90.00
_cell.angle_gamma   90.00
#
_symmetry.space_group_name_H-M   'P 1'
#
loop_
_entity.id
_entity.type
_entity.pdbx_description
1 polymer ?
#
loop_
_entity_poly.entity_id
_entity_poly.type
_entity_poly.pdbx_seq_one_letter_code
_entity_poly.pdbx_strand_id
1 'polypeptide(L)'
;MARKGGKPMNGNCSTTGCKSPERLPDAAALEQQWKSIDWKKAEAEVNRLQARIAKATQEKKWNTVKRLQYLLTHSYYAKVLAVRKVTTNKGKKTPGVDGELWSTPAAKMRGVLTLTDKGYKAKPLRRVFIEKKGKKAKRPLGIPCMYDRAMQALYALALDPVSETTADTKSFGFRKGRCAQDACEYIFTALSRSFSPQWVLEGDIKGCFDHISHDWLIEHIPMDKSVLKQFLKAGFIFEQELFPTDEGAPQGGVISPILANMALDGMQKVLSDRFDLSAKGEVSAFVHNKSKVNLVRYADDFIVTAATKEIAEEAKAIIRDFLQTRGLELSEEKTVITHIDDGFDMLGWTFRKFKGKLIVKPSKKALKALKSALSETILGRGKAWKQEVLIEKLNQQIRGWTNYHQSVCASDAFAHIDYILYELLWRWAKRRHPHKGQWWVSTNYWHRRSNRNWVFCTEGKELLRVDHIPIVRHTKVRMDANPYFDTQYFIDRKFQHGMKRLSGRFKQIWKNQKGCCYHCGLPMDISDEREIFFKVPKTMGGKDEVRNMAYVHKHCQQIFLERRAKA
;
A
#
# COMPACT_ATOMS: atom_id res chain seq x y z
N MET A 1 36.66 36.81 -47.02
CA MET A 1 37.41 35.92 -47.93
C MET A 1 37.54 34.55 -47.28
N ALA A 2 37.10 33.52 -48.01
CA ALA A 2 37.07 32.13 -47.56
C ALA A 2 38.47 31.61 -47.18
N ARG A 3 38.55 30.82 -46.10
CA ARG A 3 39.63 29.84 -45.95
C ARG A 3 39.05 28.48 -45.57
N LYS A 4 39.38 27.54 -46.44
CA LYS A 4 39.01 26.14 -46.53
C LYS A 4 39.48 25.35 -45.31
N GLY A 5 38.81 24.22 -45.11
CA GLY A 5 39.02 23.30 -44.00
C GLY A 5 40.41 22.66 -43.96
N GLY A 6 40.83 22.39 -42.74
CA GLY A 6 41.92 21.49 -42.40
C GLY A 6 41.41 20.43 -41.42
N LYS A 7 41.44 19.17 -41.85
CA LYS A 7 41.40 18.00 -40.96
C LYS A 7 42.67 18.00 -40.09
N PRO A 8 42.63 17.61 -38.81
CA PRO A 8 43.76 16.99 -38.16
C PRO A 8 43.71 15.46 -38.36
N MET A 9 44.91 14.90 -38.39
CA MET A 9 45.24 13.56 -38.86
C MET A 9 44.92 12.43 -37.87
N ASN A 10 44.80 11.26 -38.47
CA ASN A 10 44.86 9.93 -37.89
C ASN A 10 46.00 9.77 -36.87
N GLY A 11 45.63 9.40 -35.64
CA GLY A 11 46.43 8.52 -34.79
C GLY A 11 46.05 7.08 -35.09
N ASN A 12 46.94 6.37 -35.79
CA ASN A 12 46.77 4.97 -36.17
C ASN A 12 46.87 4.04 -34.95
N CYS A 13 46.01 3.03 -34.98
CA CYS A 13 46.22 1.67 -34.50
C CYS A 13 46.65 1.44 -33.04
N SER A 14 45.65 1.18 -32.19
CA SER A 14 45.75 0.05 -31.27
C SER A 14 44.52 -0.85 -31.41
N THR A 15 44.52 -1.65 -32.46
CA THR A 15 43.69 -2.84 -32.61
C THR A 15 44.21 -3.94 -31.67
N THR A 16 43.98 -3.76 -30.37
CA THR A 16 43.88 -4.90 -29.46
C THR A 16 42.40 -5.16 -29.25
N GLY A 17 41.90 -6.14 -30.01
CA GLY A 17 40.55 -6.64 -29.87
C GLY A 17 40.27 -6.97 -28.41
N CYS A 18 39.32 -6.24 -27.82
CA CYS A 18 38.73 -6.64 -26.56
C CYS A 18 37.92 -7.90 -26.87
N LYS A 19 38.58 -9.05 -26.68
CA LYS A 19 37.94 -10.36 -26.69
C LYS A 19 36.70 -10.26 -25.80
N SER A 20 35.58 -10.66 -26.37
CA SER A 20 34.44 -11.38 -25.78
C SER A 20 34.28 -11.30 -24.26
N PRO A 21 33.05 -11.05 -23.75
CA PRO A 21 32.82 -10.87 -22.33
C PRO A 21 33.21 -12.14 -21.56
N GLU A 22 34.23 -12.04 -20.72
CA GLU A 22 34.43 -12.93 -19.58
C GLU A 22 33.25 -12.74 -18.60
N ARG A 23 32.10 -13.30 -18.97
CA ARG A 23 31.04 -13.68 -18.05
C ARG A 23 30.91 -15.17 -18.26
N LEU A 24 31.13 -16.01 -17.23
CA LEU A 24 30.30 -17.20 -16.97
C LEU A 24 30.70 -18.19 -15.83
N PRO A 25 31.71 -17.99 -14.94
CA PRO A 25 31.81 -18.84 -13.74
C PRO A 25 30.92 -18.36 -12.57
N ASP A 26 30.99 -17.08 -12.20
CA ASP A 26 30.30 -16.57 -11.00
C ASP A 26 28.80 -16.36 -11.17
N ALA A 27 28.33 -16.04 -12.37
CA ALA A 27 26.92 -15.73 -12.58
C ALA A 27 26.01 -16.95 -12.35
N ALA A 28 26.46 -18.14 -12.76
CA ALA A 28 25.73 -19.39 -12.56
C ALA A 28 25.71 -19.78 -11.07
N ALA A 29 26.85 -19.66 -10.38
CA ALA A 29 26.95 -19.89 -8.95
C ALA A 29 26.05 -18.94 -8.14
N LEU A 30 26.05 -17.63 -8.47
CA LEU A 30 25.19 -16.62 -7.85
C LEU A 30 23.70 -16.88 -8.14
N GLU A 31 23.34 -17.33 -9.35
CA GLU A 31 21.98 -17.73 -9.69
C GLU A 31 21.54 -18.95 -8.87
N GLN A 32 22.41 -19.94 -8.70
CA GLN A 32 22.14 -21.12 -7.88
C GLN A 32 21.95 -20.74 -6.42
N GLN A 33 22.83 -19.91 -5.86
CA GLN A 33 22.72 -19.40 -4.49
C GLN A 33 21.38 -18.67 -4.28
N TRP A 34 20.95 -17.79 -5.19
CA TRP A 34 19.66 -17.12 -5.06
C TRP A 34 18.47 -18.10 -5.05
N LYS A 35 18.53 -19.14 -5.89
CA LYS A 35 17.45 -20.13 -6.01
C LYS A 35 17.39 -21.12 -4.86
N SER A 36 18.53 -21.39 -4.21
CA SER A 36 18.66 -22.32 -3.09
C SER A 36 18.37 -21.69 -1.73
N ILE A 37 18.11 -20.37 -1.67
CA ILE A 37 17.75 -19.69 -0.42
C ILE A 37 16.46 -20.29 0.16
N ASP A 38 16.54 -20.71 1.41
CA ASP A 38 15.37 -21.02 2.23
C ASP A 38 14.74 -19.73 2.75
N TRP A 39 13.68 -19.30 2.08
CA TRP A 39 12.92 -18.10 2.43
C TRP A 39 12.22 -18.20 3.79
N LYS A 40 11.80 -19.40 4.21
CA LYS A 40 11.15 -19.58 5.51
C LYS A 40 12.15 -19.34 6.63
N LYS A 41 13.34 -19.92 6.50
CA LYS A 41 14.44 -19.72 7.46
C LYS A 41 14.87 -18.24 7.50
N ALA A 42 15.03 -17.61 6.35
CA ALA A 42 15.41 -16.20 6.27
C ALA A 42 14.39 -15.28 6.97
N GLU A 43 13.09 -15.50 6.74
CA GLU A 43 12.03 -14.74 7.39
C GLU A 43 11.97 -15.02 8.90
N ALA A 44 12.13 -16.27 9.33
CA ALA A 44 12.12 -16.63 10.74
C ALA A 44 13.26 -15.97 11.53
N GLU A 45 14.49 -15.98 11.02
CA GLU A 45 15.64 -15.34 11.67
C GLU A 45 15.50 -13.82 11.76
N VAL A 46 15.02 -13.18 10.68
CA VAL A 46 14.77 -11.73 10.67
C VAL A 46 13.64 -11.37 11.63
N ASN A 47 12.53 -12.12 11.64
CA ASN A 47 11.42 -11.90 12.56
C ASN A 47 11.86 -12.09 14.02
N ARG A 48 12.72 -13.07 14.32
CA ARG A 48 13.28 -13.28 15.66
C ARG A 48 14.09 -12.08 16.13
N LEU A 49 14.95 -11.53 15.27
CA LEU A 49 15.70 -10.31 15.58
C LEU A 49 14.79 -9.09 15.74
N GLN A 50 13.78 -8.94 14.89
CA GLN A 50 12.81 -7.86 14.98
C GLN A 50 11.98 -7.93 16.28
N ALA A 51 11.55 -9.11 16.71
CA ALA A 51 10.86 -9.31 17.99
C ALA A 51 11.75 -8.94 19.18
N ARG A 52 13.06 -9.24 19.12
CA ARG A 52 14.03 -8.81 20.14
C ARG A 52 14.20 -7.29 20.16
N ILE A 53 14.22 -6.64 18.99
CA ILE A 53 14.28 -5.17 18.89
C ILE A 53 13.02 -4.56 19.50
N ALA A 54 11.84 -5.09 19.16
CA ALA A 54 10.57 -4.65 19.73
C ALA A 54 10.55 -4.78 21.25
N LYS A 55 10.99 -5.93 21.80
CA LYS A 55 11.09 -6.15 23.25
C LYS A 55 12.05 -5.17 23.92
N ALA A 56 13.25 -4.97 23.35
CA ALA A 56 14.22 -4.01 23.89
C ALA A 56 13.69 -2.56 23.85
N THR A 57 12.87 -2.22 22.85
CA THR A 57 12.23 -0.91 22.72
C THR A 57 11.15 -0.73 23.80
N GLN A 58 10.33 -1.75 24.04
CA GLN A 58 9.33 -1.75 25.11
C GLN A 58 9.98 -1.56 26.49
N GLU A 59 11.13 -2.19 26.73
CA GLU A 59 11.93 -2.02 27.95
C GLU A 59 12.76 -0.71 27.97
N LYS A 60 12.66 0.14 26.94
CA LYS A 60 13.41 1.41 26.76
C LYS A 60 14.95 1.24 26.79
N LYS A 61 15.47 0.05 26.45
CA LYS A 61 16.91 -0.26 26.41
C LYS A 61 17.53 0.15 25.07
N TRP A 62 17.68 1.46 24.84
CA TRP A 62 18.13 2.02 23.56
C TRP A 62 19.51 1.55 23.09
N ASN A 63 20.44 1.28 24.00
CA ASN A 63 21.76 0.74 23.64
C ASN A 63 21.64 -0.68 23.05
N THR A 64 20.76 -1.51 23.60
CA THR A 64 20.47 -2.85 23.07
C THR A 64 19.76 -2.76 21.72
N VAL A 65 18.82 -1.83 21.57
CA VAL A 65 18.14 -1.55 20.28
C VAL A 65 19.17 -1.24 19.20
N LYS A 66 20.09 -0.30 19.45
CA LYS A 66 21.16 0.07 18.49
C LYS A 66 22.02 -1.14 18.10
N ARG A 67 22.46 -1.95 19.07
CA ARG A 67 23.26 -3.17 18.81
C ARG A 67 22.49 -4.19 17.97
N LEU A 68 21.21 -4.40 18.25
CA LEU A 68 20.37 -5.35 17.51
C LEU A 68 20.03 -4.85 16.11
N GLN A 69 19.79 -3.55 15.93
CA GLN A 69 19.63 -2.93 14.61
C GLN A 69 20.89 -3.10 13.77
N TYR A 70 22.06 -2.83 14.36
CA TYR A 70 23.35 -3.06 13.70
C TYR A 70 23.53 -4.54 13.28
N LEU A 71 23.24 -5.47 14.20
CA LEU A 71 23.29 -6.91 13.90
C LEU A 71 22.33 -7.30 12.76
N LEU A 72 21.12 -6.72 12.75
CA LEU A 72 20.14 -7.00 11.71
C LEU A 72 20.57 -6.44 10.34
N THR A 73 21.05 -5.19 10.28
CA THR A 73 21.50 -4.59 9.01
C THR A 73 22.71 -5.30 8.41
N HIS A 74 23.56 -5.91 9.25
CA HIS A 74 24.72 -6.68 8.82
C HIS A 74 24.43 -8.16 8.56
N SER A 75 23.22 -8.64 8.88
CA SER A 75 22.83 -10.04 8.69
C SER A 75 22.60 -10.37 7.21
N TYR A 76 23.13 -11.52 6.78
CA TYR A 76 22.92 -12.05 5.43
C TYR A 76 21.44 -12.18 5.07
N TYR A 77 20.62 -12.73 5.97
CA TYR A 77 19.19 -12.94 5.71
C TYR A 77 18.41 -11.62 5.56
N ALA A 78 18.77 -10.58 6.32
CA ALA A 78 18.13 -9.28 6.20
C ALA A 78 18.42 -8.63 4.84
N LYS A 79 19.67 -8.70 4.37
CA LYS A 79 20.07 -8.20 3.04
C LYS A 79 19.33 -8.92 1.93
N VAL A 80 19.25 -10.25 2.00
CA VAL A 80 18.49 -11.09 1.06
C VAL A 80 17.01 -10.68 1.01
N LEU A 81 16.35 -10.50 2.17
CA LEU A 81 14.95 -10.09 2.21
C LEU A 81 14.73 -8.67 1.69
N ALA A 82 15.66 -7.74 1.96
CA ALA A 82 15.59 -6.38 1.44
C ALA A 82 15.63 -6.37 -0.10
N VAL A 83 16.56 -7.12 -0.72
CA VAL A 83 16.65 -7.27 -2.18
C VAL A 83 15.40 -7.96 -2.75
N ARG A 84 14.88 -8.99 -2.08
CA ARG A 84 13.64 -9.67 -2.50
C ARG A 84 12.46 -8.70 -2.51
N LYS A 85 12.33 -7.84 -1.49
CA LYS A 85 11.24 -6.83 -1.40
C LYS A 85 11.30 -5.86 -2.58
N VAL A 86 12.47 -5.30 -2.86
CA VAL A 86 12.65 -4.34 -3.97
C VAL A 86 12.37 -4.97 -5.34
N THR A 87 12.78 -6.22 -5.53
CA THR A 87 12.64 -6.93 -6.81
C THR A 87 11.27 -7.55 -7.04
N THR A 88 10.43 -7.66 -6.00
CA THR A 88 9.05 -8.16 -6.10
C THR A 88 8.02 -7.03 -6.26
N ASN A 89 8.34 -5.81 -5.79
CA ASN A 89 7.45 -4.66 -5.87
C ASN A 89 7.07 -4.28 -7.32
N LYS A 90 5.92 -3.60 -7.47
CA LYS A 90 5.42 -3.13 -8.78
C LYS A 90 6.42 -2.22 -9.52
N GLY A 91 7.24 -1.48 -8.77
CA GLY A 91 8.32 -0.62 -9.28
C GLY A 91 9.60 -1.36 -9.70
N LYS A 92 9.62 -2.70 -9.73
CA LYS A 92 10.83 -3.50 -10.09
C LYS A 92 11.34 -3.25 -11.51
N LYS A 93 10.49 -2.71 -12.39
CA LYS A 93 10.82 -2.41 -13.79
C LYS A 93 11.21 -0.94 -14.02
N THR A 94 11.21 -0.13 -12.96
CA THR A 94 11.46 1.31 -13.08
C THR A 94 12.85 1.61 -12.56
N PRO A 95 13.83 1.91 -13.42
CA PRO A 95 15.19 2.22 -12.99
C PRO A 95 15.26 3.60 -12.31
N GLY A 96 16.31 3.78 -11.51
CA GLY A 96 16.70 5.07 -10.95
C GLY A 96 17.42 5.93 -11.98
N VAL A 97 18.29 6.83 -11.52
CA VAL A 97 19.14 7.66 -12.39
C VAL A 97 20.18 6.82 -13.13
N ASP A 98 20.66 5.74 -12.52
CA ASP A 98 21.70 4.87 -13.06
C ASP A 98 21.23 3.93 -14.18
N GLY A 99 19.93 3.87 -14.46
CA GLY A 99 19.40 2.97 -15.51
C GLY A 99 19.44 1.48 -15.14
N GLU A 100 19.94 1.11 -13.95
CA GLU A 100 20.17 -0.28 -13.58
C GLU A 100 18.90 -0.99 -13.08
N LEU A 101 18.75 -2.26 -13.46
CA LEU A 101 17.66 -3.14 -13.03
C LEU A 101 18.21 -4.50 -12.57
N TRP A 102 17.69 -5.01 -11.46
CA TRP A 102 18.01 -6.36 -10.97
C TRP A 102 16.98 -7.38 -11.47
N SER A 103 16.99 -7.63 -12.78
CA SER A 103 16.07 -8.56 -13.43
C SER A 103 16.48 -10.02 -13.22
N THR A 104 17.77 -10.34 -13.30
CA THR A 104 18.30 -11.71 -13.21
C THR A 104 18.57 -12.12 -11.76
N PRO A 105 18.43 -13.42 -11.40
CA PRO A 105 18.80 -13.92 -10.08
C PRO A 105 20.24 -13.60 -9.67
N ALA A 106 21.18 -13.72 -10.61
CA ALA A 106 22.59 -13.40 -10.36
C ALA A 106 22.81 -11.92 -10.01
N ALA A 107 22.11 -10.99 -10.69
CA ALA A 107 22.18 -9.56 -10.36
C ALA A 107 21.59 -9.27 -8.97
N LYS A 108 20.51 -9.97 -8.59
CA LYS A 108 19.93 -9.85 -7.24
C LYS A 108 20.92 -10.32 -6.18
N MET A 109 21.54 -11.48 -6.37
CA MET A 109 22.51 -12.03 -5.43
C MET A 109 23.76 -11.14 -5.32
N ARG A 110 24.26 -10.62 -6.45
CA ARG A 110 25.34 -9.62 -6.44
C ARG A 110 24.95 -8.39 -5.61
N GLY A 111 23.73 -7.89 -5.79
CA GLY A 111 23.19 -6.79 -5.00
C GLY A 111 23.12 -7.09 -3.50
N VAL A 112 22.90 -8.34 -3.08
CA VAL A 112 22.94 -8.74 -1.67
C VAL A 112 24.36 -8.66 -1.11
N LEU A 113 25.34 -9.19 -1.85
CA LEU A 113 26.73 -9.25 -1.41
C LEU A 113 27.38 -7.87 -1.37
N THR A 114 27.02 -6.97 -2.29
CA THR A 114 27.53 -5.60 -2.31
C THR A 114 26.85 -4.69 -1.29
N LEU A 115 25.69 -5.08 -0.72
CA LEU A 115 24.92 -4.25 0.19
C LEU A 115 25.66 -4.04 1.51
N THR A 116 26.31 -2.88 1.64
CA THR A 116 26.99 -2.42 2.85
C THR A 116 26.80 -0.91 3.06
N ASP A 117 26.81 -0.53 4.34
CA ASP A 117 26.89 0.83 4.83
C ASP A 117 28.30 1.42 4.73
N LYS A 118 29.35 0.59 4.74
CA LYS A 118 30.74 1.03 4.60
C LYS A 118 30.99 1.63 3.23
N GLY A 119 31.35 2.92 3.20
CA GLY A 119 31.57 3.65 1.95
C GLY A 119 30.29 3.94 1.16
N TYR A 120 29.11 3.75 1.77
CA TYR A 120 27.85 4.09 1.13
C TYR A 120 27.78 5.58 0.80
N LYS A 121 27.34 5.87 -0.43
CA LYS A 121 27.01 7.20 -0.92
C LYS A 121 25.68 7.11 -1.66
N ALA A 122 24.65 7.75 -1.11
CA ALA A 122 23.34 7.80 -1.75
C ALA A 122 23.42 8.53 -3.10
N LYS A 123 22.85 7.92 -4.15
CA LYS A 123 22.71 8.58 -5.45
C LYS A 123 21.46 9.48 -5.46
N PRO A 124 21.45 10.55 -6.26
CA PRO A 124 20.28 11.40 -6.40
C PRO A 124 19.08 10.63 -6.97
N LEU A 125 17.88 11.06 -6.57
CA LEU A 125 16.64 10.42 -6.99
C LEU A 125 16.22 10.88 -8.39
N ARG A 126 15.63 10.00 -9.20
CA ARG A 126 15.04 10.39 -10.48
C ARG A 126 13.64 10.97 -10.26
N ARG A 127 13.42 12.25 -10.57
CA ARG A 127 12.12 12.91 -10.39
C ARG A 127 11.17 12.57 -11.55
N VAL A 128 9.97 12.08 -11.22
CA VAL A 128 8.91 11.77 -12.19
C VAL A 128 7.59 12.36 -11.71
N PHE A 129 6.89 13.07 -12.57
CA PHE A 129 5.57 13.61 -12.24
C PHE A 129 4.46 12.61 -12.53
N ILE A 130 3.59 12.39 -11.55
CA ILE A 130 2.36 11.61 -11.69
C ILE A 130 1.18 12.57 -11.52
N GLU A 131 0.23 12.56 -12.46
CA GLU A 131 -0.97 13.38 -12.33
C GLU A 131 -1.79 12.98 -11.10
N LYS A 132 -2.18 13.96 -10.28
CA LYS A 132 -3.13 13.69 -9.18
C LYS A 132 -4.48 13.36 -9.82
N LYS A 133 -5.10 12.25 -9.39
CA LYS A 133 -6.43 11.86 -9.88
C LYS A 133 -7.43 13.01 -9.73
N GLY A 134 -7.94 13.52 -10.86
CA GLY A 134 -8.98 14.55 -10.89
C GLY A 134 -8.51 16.00 -10.64
N LYS A 135 -7.19 16.28 -10.60
CA LYS A 135 -6.65 17.65 -10.53
C LYS A 135 -5.55 17.84 -11.59
N LYS A 136 -5.39 19.05 -12.13
CA LYS A 136 -4.26 19.41 -13.01
C LYS A 136 -2.90 19.39 -12.27
N ALA A 137 -2.90 19.40 -10.94
CA ALA A 137 -1.70 19.37 -10.13
C ALA A 137 -0.96 18.02 -10.25
N LYS A 138 0.35 18.08 -10.45
CA LYS A 138 1.23 16.91 -10.54
C LYS A 138 1.80 16.58 -9.15
N ARG A 139 1.89 15.29 -8.81
CA ARG A 139 2.61 14.78 -7.63
C ARG A 139 4.02 14.37 -8.06
N PRO A 140 5.06 14.95 -7.47
CA PRO A 140 6.41 14.61 -7.87
C PRO A 140 6.93 13.38 -7.09
N LEU A 141 7.28 12.32 -7.81
CA LEU A 141 7.83 11.08 -7.25
C LEU A 141 9.35 11.07 -7.43
N GLY A 142 10.09 10.88 -6.34
CA GLY A 142 11.52 10.59 -6.37
C GLY A 142 11.73 9.08 -6.44
N ILE A 143 12.34 8.61 -7.51
CA ILE A 143 12.59 7.18 -7.74
C ILE A 143 14.08 6.90 -7.44
N PRO A 144 14.42 6.23 -6.32
CA PRO A 144 15.80 5.93 -5.98
C PRO A 144 16.38 4.83 -6.89
N CYS A 145 17.70 4.71 -6.91
CA CYS A 145 18.42 3.61 -7.57
C CYS A 145 18.15 2.28 -6.88
N MET A 146 18.40 1.15 -7.56
CA MET A 146 18.07 -0.19 -7.02
C MET A 146 18.84 -0.49 -5.72
N TYR A 147 20.11 -0.11 -5.67
CA TYR A 147 20.94 -0.23 -4.47
C TYR A 147 20.39 0.61 -3.31
N ASP A 148 20.04 1.89 -3.56
CA ASP A 148 19.47 2.77 -2.53
C ASP A 148 18.12 2.27 -2.01
N ARG A 149 17.26 1.72 -2.90
CA ARG A 149 16.01 1.09 -2.46
C ARG A 149 16.27 -0.13 -1.58
N ALA A 150 17.30 -0.92 -1.87
CA ALA A 150 17.66 -2.08 -1.07
C ALA A 150 18.21 -1.65 0.30
N MET A 151 19.05 -0.60 0.35
CA MET A 151 19.51 0.00 1.60
C MET A 151 18.34 0.54 2.42
N GLN A 152 17.43 1.32 1.81
CA GLN A 152 16.23 1.80 2.48
C GLN A 152 15.34 0.64 2.96
N ALA A 153 15.19 -0.43 2.19
CA ALA A 153 14.43 -1.61 2.60
C ALA A 153 15.09 -2.33 3.79
N LEU A 154 16.42 -2.41 3.82
CA LEU A 154 17.20 -3.01 4.90
C LEU A 154 17.05 -2.21 6.20
N TYR A 155 17.24 -0.89 6.15
CA TYR A 155 17.03 -0.02 7.31
C TYR A 155 15.56 0.04 7.73
N ALA A 156 14.62 -0.05 6.78
CA ALA A 156 13.21 -0.19 7.10
C ALA A 156 12.92 -1.47 7.91
N LEU A 157 13.56 -2.61 7.60
CA LEU A 157 13.42 -3.83 8.43
C LEU A 157 13.90 -3.61 9.87
N ALA A 158 14.95 -2.81 10.08
CA ALA A 158 15.47 -2.50 11.40
C ALA A 158 14.63 -1.47 12.18
N LEU A 159 14.02 -0.52 11.47
CA LEU A 159 13.23 0.56 12.08
C LEU A 159 11.78 0.14 12.36
N ASP A 160 11.19 -0.71 11.52
CA ASP A 160 9.80 -1.16 11.64
C ASP A 160 9.40 -1.68 13.04
N PRO A 161 10.17 -2.55 13.73
CA PRO A 161 9.83 -2.97 15.10
C PRO A 161 9.88 -1.85 16.14
N VAL A 162 10.76 -0.86 15.95
CA VAL A 162 10.82 0.32 16.82
C VAL A 162 9.61 1.20 16.56
N SER A 163 9.32 1.52 15.30
CA SER A 163 8.15 2.34 14.94
C SER A 163 6.84 1.72 15.44
N GLU A 164 6.68 0.40 15.33
CA GLU A 164 5.43 -0.25 15.72
C GLU A 164 5.23 -0.29 17.24
N THR A 165 6.31 -0.30 18.02
CA THR A 165 6.25 -0.27 19.49
C THR A 165 6.07 1.14 20.06
N THR A 166 6.59 2.16 19.39
CA THR A 166 6.43 3.57 19.81
C THR A 166 5.22 4.26 19.19
N ALA A 167 4.59 3.67 18.17
CA ALA A 167 3.51 4.30 17.43
C ALA A 167 2.23 4.47 18.24
N ASP A 168 1.46 5.50 17.89
CA ASP A 168 0.15 5.78 18.45
C ASP A 168 -0.81 4.60 18.21
N THR A 169 -1.59 4.21 19.21
CA THR A 169 -2.50 3.05 19.08
C THR A 169 -3.59 3.31 18.04
N LYS A 170 -4.01 4.57 17.88
CA LYS A 170 -5.05 5.01 16.93
C LYS A 170 -4.50 5.46 15.56
N SER A 171 -3.28 5.05 15.22
CA SER A 171 -2.67 5.23 13.89
C SER A 171 -2.74 3.95 13.06
N PHE A 172 -3.22 4.04 11.81
CA PHE A 172 -3.48 2.86 10.96
C PHE A 172 -2.69 2.87 9.64
N GLY A 173 -2.31 4.04 9.13
CA GLY A 173 -1.68 4.18 7.81
C GLY A 173 -0.28 3.56 7.76
N PHE A 174 0.03 2.85 6.66
CA PHE A 174 1.35 2.26 6.37
C PHE A 174 1.92 1.29 7.43
N ARG A 175 1.08 0.75 8.32
CA ARG A 175 1.49 -0.19 9.38
C ARG A 175 1.16 -1.63 9.05
N LYS A 176 1.93 -2.55 9.62
CA LYS A 176 1.73 -3.99 9.40
C LYS A 176 0.43 -4.46 10.06
N GLY A 177 -0.37 -5.22 9.30
CA GLY A 177 -1.61 -5.83 9.82
C GLY A 177 -2.75 -4.84 10.09
N ARG A 178 -2.61 -3.58 9.64
CA ARG A 178 -3.62 -2.52 9.75
C ARG A 178 -4.06 -2.07 8.35
N CYS A 179 -5.34 -1.78 8.16
CA CYS A 179 -5.89 -1.31 6.89
C CYS A 179 -6.86 -0.13 7.05
N ALA A 180 -7.27 0.48 5.92
CA ALA A 180 -8.23 1.59 5.94
C ALA A 180 -9.58 1.22 6.59
N GLN A 181 -10.00 -0.04 6.42
CA GLN A 181 -11.22 -0.56 7.05
C GLN A 181 -11.10 -0.64 8.58
N ASP A 182 -9.88 -0.75 9.14
CA ASP A 182 -9.66 -0.71 10.59
C ASP A 182 -9.94 0.67 11.16
N ALA A 183 -9.46 1.71 10.48
CA ALA A 183 -9.77 3.10 10.81
C ALA A 183 -11.29 3.33 10.71
N CYS A 184 -11.93 2.89 9.63
CA CYS A 184 -13.38 3.01 9.46
C CYS A 184 -14.18 2.35 10.59
N GLU A 185 -13.82 1.13 10.98
CA GLU A 185 -14.50 0.39 12.06
C GLU A 185 -14.29 1.05 13.43
N TYR A 186 -13.09 1.60 13.67
CA TYR A 186 -12.80 2.36 14.87
C TYR A 186 -13.66 3.63 14.96
N ILE A 187 -13.72 4.41 13.88
CA ILE A 187 -14.56 5.62 13.77
C ILE A 187 -16.02 5.27 13.98
N PHE A 188 -16.51 4.21 13.35
CA PHE A 188 -17.88 3.73 13.53
C PHE A 188 -18.16 3.39 14.99
N THR A 189 -17.25 2.69 15.66
CA THR A 189 -17.41 2.34 17.09
C THR A 189 -17.43 3.59 17.97
N ALA A 190 -16.61 4.60 17.69
CA ALA A 190 -16.54 5.84 18.45
C ALA A 190 -17.79 6.72 18.29
N LEU A 191 -18.37 6.75 17.08
CA LEU A 191 -19.45 7.66 16.71
C LEU A 191 -20.86 7.05 16.71
N SER A 192 -20.99 5.73 16.83
CA SER A 192 -22.30 5.05 16.72
C SER A 192 -23.18 5.16 17.97
N ARG A 193 -22.60 5.46 19.14
CA ARG A 193 -23.33 5.49 20.43
C ARG A 193 -24.24 6.71 20.54
N SER A 194 -25.27 6.65 21.40
CA SER A 194 -26.18 7.77 21.66
C SER A 194 -25.43 8.98 22.25
N PHE A 195 -24.54 8.73 23.20
CA PHE A 195 -23.67 9.73 23.84
C PHE A 195 -22.36 10.01 23.08
N SER A 196 -22.28 9.71 21.79
CA SER A 196 -21.07 9.93 20.99
C SER A 196 -20.67 11.42 20.93
N PRO A 197 -19.41 11.74 20.61
CA PRO A 197 -19.04 13.10 20.21
C PRO A 197 -19.86 13.56 18.99
N GLN A 198 -20.11 14.86 18.92
CA GLN A 198 -20.96 15.50 17.91
C GLN A 198 -20.15 16.29 16.88
N TRP A 199 -18.96 16.76 17.25
CA TRP A 199 -18.09 17.55 16.41
C TRP A 199 -16.88 16.73 15.96
N VAL A 200 -16.45 16.95 14.72
CA VAL A 200 -15.30 16.30 14.12
C VAL A 200 -14.42 17.34 13.46
N LEU A 201 -13.16 17.39 13.86
CA LEU A 201 -12.09 18.11 13.16
C LEU A 201 -11.54 17.18 12.08
N GLU A 202 -11.75 17.53 10.82
CA GLU A 202 -11.10 16.93 9.67
C GLU A 202 -9.74 17.61 9.48
N GLY A 203 -8.64 16.87 9.61
CA GLY A 203 -7.28 17.40 9.49
C GLY A 203 -6.52 16.79 8.33
N ASP A 204 -5.84 17.64 7.56
CA ASP A 204 -4.93 17.27 6.47
C ASP A 204 -3.63 18.07 6.61
N ILE A 205 -2.50 17.39 6.44
CA ILE A 205 -1.17 18.00 6.55
C ILE A 205 -0.69 18.43 5.17
N LYS A 206 -0.33 19.71 5.05
CA LYS A 206 0.18 20.28 3.81
C LYS A 206 1.54 19.66 3.48
N GLY A 207 1.62 18.95 2.36
CA GLY A 207 2.88 18.41 1.84
C GLY A 207 3.64 17.54 2.86
N CYS A 208 2.95 16.63 3.56
CA CYS A 208 3.51 15.85 4.67
C CYS A 208 4.85 15.17 4.36
N PHE A 209 5.10 14.69 3.14
CA PHE A 209 6.41 14.10 2.81
C PHE A 209 7.43 15.14 2.36
N ASP A 210 6.99 16.30 1.90
CA ASP A 210 7.84 17.31 1.25
C ASP A 210 8.39 18.34 2.25
N HIS A 211 7.76 18.53 3.42
CA HIS A 211 8.11 19.59 4.40
C HIS A 211 8.65 19.11 5.74
N ILE A 212 8.87 17.80 5.96
CA ILE A 212 9.39 17.35 7.26
C ILE A 212 10.81 17.87 7.46
N SER A 213 11.08 18.48 8.61
CA SER A 213 12.41 18.94 9.00
C SER A 213 13.40 17.78 9.06
N HIS A 214 14.52 17.91 8.34
CA HIS A 214 15.61 16.91 8.37
C HIS A 214 16.26 16.84 9.74
N ASP A 215 16.46 17.98 10.39
CA ASP A 215 17.13 18.05 11.70
C ASP A 215 16.31 17.31 12.76
N TRP A 216 14.99 17.52 12.76
CA TRP A 216 14.08 16.80 13.66
C TRP A 216 14.16 15.28 13.44
N LEU A 217 14.14 14.83 12.18
CA LEU A 217 14.25 13.41 11.82
C LEU A 217 15.58 12.80 12.28
N ILE A 218 16.69 13.50 12.06
CA ILE A 218 18.04 13.03 12.42
C ILE A 218 18.23 12.94 13.94
N GLU A 219 17.59 13.83 14.68
CA GLU A 219 17.65 13.85 16.14
C GLU A 219 16.80 12.75 16.77
N HIS A 220 15.56 12.56 16.30
CA HIS A 220 14.55 11.74 16.98
C HIS A 220 14.47 10.30 16.48
N ILE A 221 14.97 9.98 15.28
CA ILE A 221 14.87 8.63 14.74
C ILE A 221 16.04 7.76 15.24
N PRO A 222 15.76 6.61 15.90
CA PRO A 222 16.77 5.70 16.39
C PRO A 222 17.31 4.82 15.25
N MET A 223 18.12 5.43 14.39
CA MET A 223 18.86 4.74 13.32
C MET A 223 20.25 5.36 13.16
N ASP A 224 21.07 4.79 12.26
CA ASP A 224 22.36 5.37 11.93
C ASP A 224 22.16 6.76 11.28
N LYS A 225 22.63 7.79 11.99
CA LYS A 225 22.51 9.20 11.57
C LYS A 225 23.27 9.48 10.28
N SER A 226 24.37 8.79 10.03
CA SER A 226 25.16 8.99 8.81
C SER A 226 24.38 8.54 7.58
N VAL A 227 23.76 7.37 7.65
CA VAL A 227 22.96 6.80 6.55
C VAL A 227 21.65 7.56 6.37
N LEU A 228 20.99 7.96 7.47
CA LEU A 228 19.78 8.77 7.41
C LEU A 228 20.05 10.13 6.74
N LYS A 229 21.13 10.82 7.12
CA LYS A 229 21.56 12.07 6.47
C LYS A 229 21.75 11.89 4.97
N GLN A 230 22.37 10.79 4.54
CA GLN A 230 22.56 10.51 3.13
C GLN A 230 21.23 10.24 2.40
N PHE A 231 20.28 9.52 3.01
CA PHE A 231 18.97 9.30 2.41
C PHE A 231 18.16 10.59 2.22
N LEU A 232 18.26 11.52 3.17
CA LEU A 232 17.53 12.79 3.14
C LEU A 232 18.19 13.83 2.22
N LYS A 233 19.52 13.92 2.23
CA LYS A 233 20.30 14.91 1.47
C LYS A 233 20.72 14.44 0.07
N ALA A 234 20.25 13.28 -0.41
CA ALA A 234 20.67 12.73 -1.70
C ALA A 234 20.31 13.62 -2.91
N GLY A 235 19.37 14.56 -2.75
CA GLY A 235 18.89 15.43 -3.83
C GLY A 235 18.02 14.68 -4.85
N PHE A 236 17.57 15.39 -5.88
CA PHE A 236 16.90 14.75 -7.02
C PHE A 236 17.40 15.33 -8.35
N ILE A 237 17.39 14.51 -9.38
CA ILE A 237 17.63 14.91 -10.76
C ILE A 237 16.30 15.11 -11.47
N PHE A 238 16.15 16.27 -12.07
CA PHE A 238 15.05 16.63 -12.95
C PHE A 238 15.61 17.30 -14.21
N GLU A 239 15.18 16.87 -15.40
CA GLU A 239 15.66 17.42 -16.69
C GLU A 239 17.19 17.50 -16.83
N GLN A 240 17.91 16.50 -16.28
CA GLN A 240 19.38 16.38 -16.25
C GLN A 240 20.11 17.36 -15.33
N GLU A 241 19.38 18.17 -14.55
CA GLU A 241 19.94 19.03 -13.51
C GLU A 241 19.77 18.43 -12.12
N LEU A 242 20.77 18.61 -11.26
CA LEU A 242 20.77 18.16 -9.87
C LEU A 242 20.23 19.27 -8.97
N PHE A 243 19.14 18.99 -8.27
CA PHE A 243 18.56 19.87 -7.27
C PHE A 243 18.82 19.32 -5.85
N PRO A 244 19.30 20.15 -4.91
CA PRO A 244 19.40 19.76 -3.51
C PRO A 244 17.99 19.53 -2.93
N THR A 245 17.95 18.79 -1.82
CA THR A 245 16.72 18.58 -1.05
C THR A 245 16.98 19.09 0.35
N ASP A 246 16.48 20.29 0.63
CA ASP A 246 16.71 20.98 1.90
C ASP A 246 15.68 20.57 2.96
N GLU A 247 14.50 20.09 2.54
CA GLU A 247 13.41 19.62 3.40
C GLU A 247 12.71 18.39 2.81
N GLY A 248 12.05 17.61 3.68
CA GLY A 248 11.20 16.48 3.28
C GLY A 248 11.92 15.14 3.11
N ALA A 249 11.14 14.07 3.18
CA ALA A 249 11.58 12.71 2.89
C ALA A 249 11.28 12.35 1.43
N PRO A 250 12.21 11.70 0.70
CA PRO A 250 12.01 11.38 -0.71
C PRO A 250 10.72 10.58 -0.94
N GLN A 251 9.78 11.19 -1.67
CA GLN A 251 8.48 10.61 -1.95
C GLN A 251 8.64 9.45 -2.96
N GLY A 252 8.60 8.21 -2.48
CA GLY A 252 8.90 7.00 -3.27
C GLY A 252 9.94 6.07 -2.64
N GLY A 253 10.62 6.53 -1.58
CA GLY A 253 11.49 5.69 -0.77
C GLY A 253 10.73 4.63 0.02
N VAL A 254 11.34 3.46 0.21
CA VAL A 254 10.73 2.34 0.95
C VAL A 254 10.60 2.66 2.45
N ILE A 255 11.52 3.50 2.96
CA ILE A 255 11.58 3.89 4.37
C ILE A 255 10.72 5.13 4.68
N SER A 256 10.42 5.97 3.70
CA SER A 256 9.75 7.26 3.89
C SER A 256 8.41 7.16 4.64
N PRO A 257 7.52 6.17 4.39
CA PRO A 257 6.30 6.01 5.17
C PRO A 257 6.53 5.73 6.66
N ILE A 258 7.62 5.03 7.01
CA ILE A 258 7.97 4.76 8.41
C ILE A 258 8.45 6.06 9.08
N LEU A 259 9.32 6.82 8.39
CA LEU A 259 9.81 8.12 8.89
C LEU A 259 8.65 9.10 9.13
N ALA A 260 7.73 9.21 8.16
CA ALA A 260 6.55 10.05 8.29
C ALA A 260 5.66 9.60 9.46
N ASN A 261 5.43 8.29 9.64
CA ASN A 261 4.67 7.82 10.79
C ASN A 261 5.35 8.16 12.12
N MET A 262 6.65 7.91 12.26
CA MET A 262 7.39 8.23 13.47
C MET A 262 7.43 9.75 13.76
N ALA A 263 7.42 10.58 12.72
CA ALA A 263 7.30 12.02 12.88
C ALA A 263 5.94 12.45 13.44
N LEU A 264 4.88 11.80 12.97
CA LEU A 264 3.50 12.11 13.38
C LEU A 264 3.06 11.37 14.66
N ASP A 265 3.83 10.38 15.12
CA ASP A 265 3.55 9.68 16.37
C ASP A 265 3.81 10.60 17.57
N GLY A 266 2.93 10.54 18.57
CA GLY A 266 2.90 11.47 19.69
C GLY A 266 1.74 12.47 19.64
N MET A 267 1.05 12.62 18.50
CA MET A 267 -0.19 13.41 18.43
C MET A 267 -1.23 12.90 19.42
N GLN A 268 -1.39 11.57 19.50
CA GLN A 268 -2.32 10.96 20.44
C GLN A 268 -1.94 11.32 21.88
N LYS A 269 -0.65 11.27 22.20
CA LYS A 269 -0.15 11.57 23.54
C LYS A 269 -0.43 13.03 23.92
N VAL A 270 -0.11 13.99 23.05
CA VAL A 270 -0.33 15.41 23.33
C VAL A 270 -1.81 15.74 23.55
N LEU A 271 -2.71 15.11 22.76
CA LEU A 271 -4.14 15.26 22.98
C LEU A 271 -4.60 14.62 24.29
N SER A 272 -4.10 13.42 24.62
CA SER A 272 -4.40 12.76 25.89
C SER A 272 -3.90 13.54 27.10
N ASP A 273 -2.70 14.12 27.03
CA ASP A 273 -2.12 14.93 28.10
C ASP A 273 -3.00 16.16 28.41
N ARG A 274 -3.69 16.72 27.41
CA ARG A 274 -4.61 17.85 27.62
C ARG A 274 -6.02 17.42 28.04
N PHE A 275 -6.59 16.43 27.38
CA PHE A 275 -8.03 16.14 27.43
C PHE A 275 -8.40 14.91 28.25
N ASP A 276 -7.42 14.10 28.67
CA ASP A 276 -7.64 12.89 29.46
C ASP A 276 -7.07 13.01 30.88
N LEU A 277 -6.18 13.96 31.15
CA LEU A 277 -5.63 14.19 32.48
C LEU A 277 -6.61 14.92 33.39
N SER A 278 -6.80 14.38 34.60
CA SER A 278 -7.50 15.05 35.69
C SER A 278 -6.64 16.15 36.32
N ALA A 279 -7.25 16.97 37.18
CA ALA A 279 -6.53 18.00 37.96
C ALA A 279 -5.39 17.43 38.83
N LYS A 280 -5.36 16.11 39.05
CA LYS A 280 -4.30 15.38 39.78
C LYS A 280 -3.21 14.78 38.87
N GLY A 281 -3.28 14.99 37.55
CA GLY A 281 -2.29 14.48 36.59
C GLY A 281 -2.49 13.00 36.21
N GLU A 282 -3.61 12.39 36.61
CA GLU A 282 -3.94 11.00 36.26
C GLU A 282 -4.90 10.94 35.08
N VAL A 283 -4.71 9.96 34.18
CA VAL A 283 -5.63 9.67 33.07
C VAL A 283 -6.97 9.23 33.64
N SER A 284 -8.00 10.06 33.48
CA SER A 284 -9.33 9.81 34.01
C SER A 284 -10.32 9.56 32.88
N ALA A 285 -10.94 8.38 32.89
CA ALA A 285 -12.01 8.04 31.97
C ALA A 285 -13.19 9.03 32.07
N PHE A 286 -13.39 9.67 33.23
CA PHE A 286 -14.42 10.68 33.43
C PHE A 286 -14.13 11.95 32.62
N VAL A 287 -12.90 12.45 32.65
CA VAL A 287 -12.47 13.65 31.90
C VAL A 287 -12.48 13.36 30.41
N HIS A 288 -11.96 12.20 29.99
CA HIS A 288 -12.04 11.74 28.61
C HIS A 288 -13.49 11.64 28.11
N ASN A 289 -14.41 11.12 28.92
CA ASN A 289 -15.83 11.03 28.53
C ASN A 289 -16.53 12.39 28.47
N LYS A 290 -15.98 13.42 29.13
CA LYS A 290 -16.47 14.80 29.04
C LYS A 290 -16.01 15.49 27.76
N SER A 291 -14.72 15.38 27.43
CA SER A 291 -14.12 15.98 26.23
C SER A 291 -14.42 15.19 24.95
N LYS A 292 -14.52 13.86 25.08
CA LYS A 292 -14.75 12.86 24.03
C LYS A 292 -13.74 12.95 22.88
N VAL A 293 -12.51 13.33 23.21
CA VAL A 293 -11.44 13.56 22.24
C VAL A 293 -10.83 12.24 21.77
N ASN A 294 -11.06 11.88 20.51
CA ASN A 294 -10.45 10.71 19.89
C ASN A 294 -9.75 11.07 18.59
N LEU A 295 -8.43 10.86 18.55
CA LEU A 295 -7.66 10.91 17.33
C LEU A 295 -7.83 9.61 16.53
N VAL A 296 -8.02 9.73 15.22
CA VAL A 296 -7.88 8.62 14.28
C VAL A 296 -7.00 9.09 13.14
N ARG A 297 -5.84 8.45 12.96
CA ARG A 297 -4.85 8.85 11.95
C ARG A 297 -4.65 7.76 10.91
N TYR A 298 -4.69 8.13 9.64
CA TYR A 298 -4.30 7.29 8.52
C TYR A 298 -3.26 8.03 7.68
N ALA A 299 -1.99 7.80 8.00
CA ALA A 299 -0.87 8.55 7.42
C ALA A 299 -0.98 10.07 7.73
N ASP A 300 -1.15 10.90 6.70
CA ASP A 300 -1.32 12.34 6.73
C ASP A 300 -2.77 12.79 6.99
N ASP A 301 -3.75 11.99 6.57
CA ASP A 301 -5.16 12.23 6.86
C ASP A 301 -5.49 11.83 8.31
N PHE A 302 -6.08 12.73 9.08
CA PHE A 302 -6.54 12.40 10.44
C PHE A 302 -7.87 13.07 10.76
N ILE A 303 -8.57 12.52 11.75
CA ILE A 303 -9.73 13.16 12.35
C ILE A 303 -9.57 13.22 13.87
N VAL A 304 -10.13 14.25 14.47
CA VAL A 304 -10.28 14.36 15.93
C VAL A 304 -11.75 14.55 16.25
N THR A 305 -12.34 13.63 17.01
CA THR A 305 -13.70 13.81 17.51
C THR A 305 -13.69 14.73 18.73
N ALA A 306 -14.76 15.47 18.97
CA ALA A 306 -14.91 16.32 20.15
C ALA A 306 -16.37 16.39 20.61
N ALA A 307 -16.59 16.65 21.90
CA ALA A 307 -17.92 16.84 22.45
C ALA A 307 -18.55 18.17 21.98
N THR A 308 -17.77 19.25 21.93
CA THR A 308 -18.20 20.58 21.51
C THR A 308 -17.29 21.16 20.43
N LYS A 309 -17.73 22.23 19.78
CA LYS A 309 -16.96 22.90 18.72
C LYS A 309 -15.69 23.55 19.28
N GLU A 310 -15.78 24.15 20.46
CA GLU A 310 -14.68 24.85 21.12
C GLU A 310 -13.54 23.87 21.46
N ILE A 311 -13.87 22.65 21.89
CA ILE A 311 -12.88 21.59 22.14
C ILE A 311 -12.21 21.16 20.82
N ALA A 312 -12.95 21.13 19.72
CA ALA A 312 -12.37 20.82 18.41
C ALA A 312 -11.40 21.92 17.95
N GLU A 313 -11.71 23.19 18.22
CA GLU A 313 -10.84 24.34 17.95
C GLU A 313 -9.58 24.33 18.83
N GLU A 314 -9.72 24.00 20.11
CA GLU A 314 -8.57 23.81 21.01
C GLU A 314 -7.68 22.65 20.55
N ALA A 315 -8.26 21.51 20.18
CA ALA A 315 -7.52 20.38 19.64
C ALA A 315 -6.79 20.75 18.33
N LYS A 316 -7.40 21.58 17.46
CA LYS A 316 -6.76 22.10 16.25
C LYS A 316 -5.51 22.92 16.59
N ALA A 317 -5.59 23.81 17.58
CA ALA A 317 -4.45 24.64 18.00
C ALA A 317 -3.30 23.78 18.53
N ILE A 318 -3.59 22.80 19.39
CA ILE A 318 -2.60 21.88 19.96
C ILE A 318 -1.88 21.08 18.87
N ILE A 319 -2.63 20.57 17.89
CA ILE A 319 -2.05 19.80 16.78
C ILE A 319 -1.19 20.69 15.89
N ARG A 320 -1.58 21.94 15.65
CA ARG A 320 -0.79 22.91 14.90
C ARG A 320 0.58 23.12 15.55
N ASP A 321 0.61 23.37 16.85
CA ASP A 321 1.86 23.63 17.58
C ASP A 321 2.77 22.38 17.60
N PHE A 322 2.16 21.19 17.75
CA PHE A 322 2.86 19.90 17.64
C PHE A 322 3.52 19.69 16.27
N LEU A 323 2.82 20.04 15.19
CA LEU A 323 3.30 19.92 13.82
C LEU A 323 4.39 20.95 13.51
N GLN A 324 4.25 22.18 13.99
CA GLN A 324 5.21 23.26 13.75
C GLN A 324 6.61 22.90 14.27
N THR A 325 6.71 22.26 15.44
CA THR A 325 7.98 21.77 16.01
C THR A 325 8.71 20.78 15.08
N ARG A 326 7.98 20.14 14.15
CA ARG A 326 8.49 19.15 13.19
C ARG A 326 8.69 19.74 11.78
N GLY A 327 8.44 21.03 11.60
CA GLY A 327 8.45 21.71 10.30
C GLY A 327 7.19 21.48 9.46
N LEU A 328 6.11 20.98 10.06
CA LEU A 328 4.87 20.65 9.34
C LEU A 328 3.76 21.68 9.59
N GLU A 329 2.92 21.87 8.58
CA GLU A 329 1.79 22.80 8.62
C GLU A 329 0.46 22.08 8.35
N LEU A 330 -0.61 22.53 9.02
CA LEU A 330 -1.98 22.13 8.69
C LEU A 330 -2.43 22.82 7.40
N SER A 331 -3.16 22.09 6.57
CA SER A 331 -3.80 22.66 5.39
C SER A 331 -5.08 23.38 5.80
N GLU A 332 -5.02 24.70 6.03
CA GLU A 332 -6.19 25.50 6.44
C GLU A 332 -7.39 25.34 5.49
N GLU A 333 -7.16 25.27 4.17
CA GLU A 333 -8.23 25.07 3.17
C GLU A 333 -8.99 23.74 3.30
N LYS A 334 -8.34 22.72 3.89
CA LYS A 334 -8.90 21.37 4.02
C LYS A 334 -9.31 21.05 5.45
N THR A 335 -8.81 21.82 6.40
CA THR A 335 -9.03 21.57 7.82
C THR A 335 -10.34 22.20 8.22
N VAL A 336 -11.38 21.37 8.38
CA VAL A 336 -12.74 21.82 8.63
C VAL A 336 -13.27 21.16 9.90
N ILE A 337 -14.03 21.93 10.69
CA ILE A 337 -14.76 21.42 11.83
C ILE A 337 -16.20 21.22 11.40
N THR A 338 -16.67 19.98 11.37
CA THR A 338 -17.99 19.59 10.90
C THR A 338 -18.81 18.95 12.01
N HIS A 339 -20.13 19.14 11.96
CA HIS A 339 -21.05 18.42 12.83
C HIS A 339 -21.40 17.06 12.23
N ILE A 340 -21.56 16.03 13.08
CA ILE A 340 -21.77 14.64 12.63
C ILE A 340 -23.07 14.42 11.83
N ASP A 341 -24.06 15.30 12.02
CA ASP A 341 -25.34 15.24 11.31
C ASP A 341 -25.25 15.80 9.87
N ASP A 342 -24.29 16.70 9.60
CA ASP A 342 -23.96 17.15 8.25
C ASP A 342 -23.13 16.09 7.52
N GLY A 343 -22.27 15.43 8.29
CA GLY A 343 -21.41 14.33 7.89
C GLY A 343 -20.10 14.78 7.29
N PHE A 344 -19.11 13.88 7.34
CA PHE A 344 -17.74 14.14 6.89
C PHE A 344 -17.20 13.00 6.02
N ASP A 345 -16.19 13.29 5.21
CA ASP A 345 -15.57 12.32 4.30
C ASP A 345 -14.19 11.91 4.80
N MET A 346 -13.95 10.61 5.01
CA MET A 346 -12.62 10.07 5.34
C MET A 346 -12.36 8.76 4.61
N LEU A 347 -11.16 8.61 4.04
CA LEU A 347 -10.70 7.38 3.35
C LEU A 347 -11.65 6.87 2.24
N GLY A 348 -12.42 7.78 1.64
CA GLY A 348 -13.39 7.49 0.59
C GLY A 348 -14.78 7.08 1.09
N TRP A 349 -15.07 7.19 2.39
CA TRP A 349 -16.38 6.98 2.99
C TRP A 349 -16.95 8.26 3.60
N THR A 350 -18.26 8.42 3.53
CA THR A 350 -19.00 9.48 4.21
C THR A 350 -19.60 8.91 5.50
N PHE A 351 -19.30 9.55 6.62
CA PHE A 351 -19.86 9.25 7.94
C PHE A 351 -20.92 10.29 8.27
N ARG A 352 -22.17 9.86 8.47
CA ARG A 352 -23.26 10.77 8.80
C ARG A 352 -24.25 10.13 9.76
N LYS A 353 -24.65 10.87 10.80
CA LYS A 353 -25.67 10.44 11.74
C LYS A 353 -27.04 10.94 11.27
N PHE A 354 -28.01 10.04 11.25
CA PHE A 354 -29.39 10.32 10.89
C PHE A 354 -30.28 9.92 12.06
N LYS A 355 -30.92 10.89 12.72
CA LYS A 355 -31.82 10.65 13.87
C LYS A 355 -31.19 9.70 14.90
N GLY A 356 -29.94 9.96 15.28
CA GLY A 356 -29.22 9.13 16.25
C GLY A 356 -28.50 7.89 15.70
N LYS A 357 -28.75 7.47 14.46
CA LYS A 357 -28.12 6.29 13.83
C LYS A 357 -27.00 6.69 12.86
N LEU A 358 -25.79 6.23 13.12
CA LEU A 358 -24.64 6.44 12.22
C LEU A 358 -24.75 5.54 10.99
N ILE A 359 -24.69 6.14 9.81
CA ILE A 359 -24.63 5.43 8.52
C ILE A 359 -23.33 5.80 7.82
N VAL A 360 -22.56 4.78 7.46
CA VAL A 360 -21.32 4.93 6.69
C VAL A 360 -21.58 4.46 5.26
N LYS A 361 -21.39 5.35 4.29
CA LYS A 361 -21.60 5.05 2.86
C LYS A 361 -20.32 5.34 2.07
N PRO A 362 -20.11 4.72 0.89
CA PRO A 362 -19.09 5.20 -0.05
C PRO A 362 -19.33 6.67 -0.39
N SER A 363 -18.28 7.48 -0.37
CA SER A 363 -18.39 8.92 -0.64
C SER A 363 -18.84 9.21 -2.07
N LYS A 364 -19.53 10.34 -2.28
CA LYS A 364 -19.91 10.80 -3.62
C LYS A 364 -18.70 10.97 -4.54
N LYS A 365 -17.57 11.42 -3.97
CA LYS A 365 -16.28 11.55 -4.68
C LYS A 365 -15.77 10.18 -5.16
N ALA A 366 -15.79 9.15 -4.31
CA ALA A 366 -15.39 7.79 -4.68
C ALA A 366 -16.29 7.19 -5.77
N LEU A 367 -17.61 7.42 -5.70
CA LEU A 367 -18.56 6.97 -6.73
C LEU A 367 -18.32 7.67 -8.07
N LYS A 368 -18.12 9.00 -8.05
CA LYS A 368 -17.80 9.77 -9.25
C LYS A 368 -16.48 9.31 -9.90
N ALA A 369 -15.47 9.01 -9.09
CA ALA A 369 -14.19 8.49 -9.55
C ALA A 369 -14.34 7.12 -10.24
N LEU A 370 -15.12 6.19 -9.63
CA LEU A 370 -15.40 4.91 -10.26
C LEU A 370 -16.18 5.09 -11.57
N LYS A 371 -17.24 5.90 -11.58
CA LYS A 371 -18.01 6.21 -12.79
C LYS A 371 -17.12 6.75 -13.91
N SER A 372 -16.22 7.66 -13.59
CA SER A 372 -15.26 8.21 -14.55
C SER A 372 -14.34 7.12 -15.11
N ALA A 373 -13.80 6.25 -14.25
CA ALA A 373 -12.93 5.15 -14.67
C ALA A 373 -13.66 4.12 -15.55
N LEU A 374 -14.90 3.76 -15.20
CA LEU A 374 -15.74 2.85 -15.98
C LEU A 374 -16.10 3.48 -17.33
N SER A 375 -16.49 4.76 -17.34
CA SER A 375 -16.79 5.49 -18.58
C SER A 375 -15.57 5.54 -19.50
N GLU A 376 -14.39 5.87 -18.98
CA GLU A 376 -13.16 5.91 -19.77
C GLU A 376 -12.77 4.51 -20.30
N THR A 377 -13.01 3.47 -19.51
CA THR A 377 -12.75 2.08 -19.92
C THR A 377 -13.71 1.64 -21.02
N ILE A 378 -15.01 1.89 -20.88
CA ILE A 378 -16.04 1.43 -21.81
C ILE A 378 -16.09 2.31 -23.06
N LEU A 379 -16.25 3.61 -22.86
CA LEU A 379 -16.48 4.58 -23.94
C LEU A 379 -15.20 5.23 -24.45
N GLY A 380 -14.06 5.08 -23.79
CA GLY A 380 -12.77 5.64 -24.22
C GLY A 380 -11.87 4.58 -24.85
N ARG A 381 -11.17 3.82 -24.01
CA ARG A 381 -10.17 2.81 -24.43
C ARG A 381 -10.81 1.55 -25.01
N GLY A 382 -11.94 1.13 -24.47
CA GLY A 382 -12.64 -0.10 -24.82
C GLY A 382 -13.61 0.02 -25.99
N LYS A 383 -13.65 1.15 -26.70
CA LYS A 383 -14.58 1.38 -27.83
C LYS A 383 -14.60 0.22 -28.83
N ALA A 384 -13.42 -0.27 -29.21
CA ALA A 384 -13.26 -1.32 -30.21
C ALA A 384 -13.01 -2.73 -29.62
N TRP A 385 -12.92 -2.88 -28.29
CA TRP A 385 -12.56 -4.15 -27.67
C TRP A 385 -13.59 -5.25 -27.94
N LYS A 386 -13.14 -6.50 -27.94
CA LYS A 386 -14.06 -7.64 -27.89
C LYS A 386 -14.80 -7.64 -26.56
N GLN A 387 -16.04 -8.12 -26.56
CA GLN A 387 -16.90 -8.16 -25.36
C GLN A 387 -16.19 -8.86 -24.18
N GLU A 388 -15.50 -9.97 -24.44
CA GLU A 388 -14.76 -10.70 -23.40
C GLU A 388 -13.68 -9.87 -22.71
N VAL A 389 -12.86 -9.16 -23.49
CA VAL A 389 -11.76 -8.33 -22.97
C VAL A 389 -12.34 -7.19 -22.13
N LEU A 390 -13.46 -6.61 -22.58
CA LEU A 390 -14.18 -5.60 -21.84
C LEU A 390 -14.69 -6.14 -20.50
N ILE A 391 -15.34 -7.31 -20.50
CA ILE A 391 -15.84 -7.97 -19.28
C ILE A 391 -14.70 -8.22 -18.28
N GLU A 392 -13.54 -8.71 -18.73
CA GLU A 392 -12.40 -8.96 -17.84
C GLU A 392 -11.90 -7.68 -17.16
N LYS A 393 -11.71 -6.62 -17.94
CA LYS A 393 -11.21 -5.34 -17.41
C LYS A 393 -12.21 -4.69 -16.47
N LEU A 394 -13.50 -4.75 -16.79
CA LEU A 394 -14.56 -4.25 -15.91
C LEU A 394 -14.63 -5.07 -14.62
N ASN A 395 -14.60 -6.39 -14.70
CA ASN A 395 -14.60 -7.26 -13.54
C ASN A 395 -13.40 -7.01 -12.61
N GLN A 396 -12.22 -6.72 -13.16
CA GLN A 396 -11.05 -6.35 -12.35
C GLN A 396 -11.25 -5.04 -11.58
N GLN A 397 -11.78 -4.00 -12.24
CA GLN A 397 -12.03 -2.70 -11.60
C GLN A 397 -13.14 -2.81 -10.55
N ILE A 398 -14.24 -3.45 -10.90
CA ILE A 398 -15.40 -3.66 -10.03
C ILE A 398 -14.98 -4.45 -8.79
N ARG A 399 -14.32 -5.60 -8.94
CA ARG A 399 -13.85 -6.41 -7.79
C ARG A 399 -12.97 -5.60 -6.84
N GLY A 400 -12.05 -4.80 -7.38
CA GLY A 400 -11.17 -3.97 -6.56
C GLY A 400 -11.94 -2.96 -5.72
N TRP A 401 -12.86 -2.24 -6.36
CA TRP A 401 -13.67 -1.22 -5.69
C TRP A 401 -14.65 -1.82 -4.68
N THR A 402 -15.33 -2.91 -5.04
CA THR A 402 -16.31 -3.56 -4.16
C THR A 402 -15.62 -4.15 -2.95
N ASN A 403 -14.50 -4.88 -3.12
CA ASN A 403 -13.72 -5.40 -2.00
C ASN A 403 -13.26 -4.32 -1.02
N TYR A 404 -13.04 -3.09 -1.48
CA TYR A 404 -12.65 -1.97 -0.63
C TYR A 404 -13.85 -1.43 0.19
N HIS A 405 -15.02 -1.26 -0.46
CA HIS A 405 -16.22 -0.67 0.16
C HIS A 405 -17.21 -1.69 0.76
N GLN A 406 -16.99 -3.00 0.62
CA GLN A 406 -17.89 -4.07 1.07
C GLN A 406 -18.15 -4.07 2.59
N SER A 407 -17.32 -3.40 3.39
CA SER A 407 -17.46 -3.33 4.85
C SER A 407 -18.50 -2.31 5.34
N VAL A 408 -18.91 -1.37 4.48
CA VAL A 408 -19.83 -0.28 4.85
C VAL A 408 -21.23 -0.50 4.27
N CYS A 409 -22.17 0.40 4.55
CA CYS A 409 -23.53 0.33 4.02
C CYS A 409 -23.54 0.73 2.52
N ALA A 410 -23.15 -0.20 1.66
CA ALA A 410 -22.88 0.05 0.25
C ALA A 410 -23.94 -0.49 -0.73
N SER A 411 -24.99 -1.20 -0.29
CA SER A 411 -25.98 -1.84 -1.17
C SER A 411 -26.63 -0.88 -2.16
N ASP A 412 -27.03 0.31 -1.70
CA ASP A 412 -27.61 1.37 -2.53
C ASP A 412 -26.60 1.89 -3.57
N ALA A 413 -25.37 2.14 -3.13
CA ALA A 413 -24.27 2.53 -4.01
C ALA A 413 -23.95 1.44 -5.05
N PHE A 414 -24.03 0.17 -4.67
CA PHE A 414 -23.80 -0.97 -5.55
C PHE A 414 -24.86 -1.08 -6.64
N ALA A 415 -26.14 -0.97 -6.27
CA ALA A 415 -27.24 -0.92 -7.23
C ALA A 415 -27.13 0.27 -8.19
N HIS A 416 -26.74 1.44 -7.70
CA HIS A 416 -26.52 2.62 -8.54
C HIS A 416 -25.39 2.43 -9.56
N ILE A 417 -24.30 1.75 -9.16
CA ILE A 417 -23.20 1.43 -10.08
C ILE A 417 -23.64 0.43 -11.14
N ASP A 418 -24.43 -0.59 -10.79
CA ASP A 418 -24.98 -1.53 -11.79
C ASP A 418 -25.86 -0.83 -12.83
N TYR A 419 -26.71 0.12 -12.40
CA TYR A 419 -27.49 0.94 -13.31
C TYR A 419 -26.61 1.77 -14.27
N ILE A 420 -25.59 2.46 -13.74
CA ILE A 420 -24.65 3.22 -14.57
C ILE A 420 -23.91 2.29 -15.54
N LEU A 421 -23.50 1.12 -15.08
CA LEU A 421 -22.78 0.15 -15.88
C LEU A 421 -23.64 -0.34 -17.05
N TYR A 422 -24.90 -0.64 -16.79
CA TYR A 422 -25.88 -0.99 -17.83
C TYR A 422 -26.01 0.12 -18.88
N GLU A 423 -26.21 1.38 -18.46
CA GLU A 423 -26.32 2.53 -19.36
C GLU A 423 -25.07 2.71 -20.24
N LEU A 424 -23.88 2.60 -19.66
CA LEU A 424 -22.62 2.72 -20.38
C LEU A 424 -22.41 1.57 -21.39
N LEU A 425 -22.73 0.34 -20.99
CA LEU A 425 -22.64 -0.83 -21.85
C LEU A 425 -23.66 -0.79 -22.98
N TRP A 426 -24.88 -0.30 -22.73
CA TRP A 426 -25.89 -0.09 -23.74
C TRP A 426 -25.42 0.89 -24.81
N ARG A 427 -24.85 2.03 -24.40
CA ARG A 427 -24.23 3.00 -25.32
C ARG A 427 -23.07 2.41 -26.11
N TRP A 428 -22.27 1.55 -25.48
CA TRP A 428 -21.18 0.85 -26.14
C TRP A 428 -21.69 -0.12 -27.22
N ALA A 429 -22.70 -0.93 -26.88
CA ALA A 429 -23.26 -1.93 -27.78
C ALA A 429 -23.98 -1.30 -28.99
N LYS A 430 -24.79 -0.25 -28.76
CA LYS A 430 -25.45 0.52 -29.83
C LYS A 430 -24.44 1.14 -30.79
N ARG A 431 -23.34 1.71 -30.28
CA ARG A 431 -22.30 2.32 -31.13
C ARG A 431 -21.61 1.33 -32.05
N ARG A 432 -21.43 0.07 -31.61
CA ARG A 432 -20.80 -0.97 -32.44
C ARG A 432 -21.66 -1.39 -33.62
N HIS A 433 -22.98 -1.19 -33.51
CA HIS A 433 -23.95 -1.66 -34.50
C HIS A 433 -24.97 -0.55 -34.82
N PRO A 434 -24.52 0.55 -35.46
CA PRO A 434 -25.36 1.72 -35.71
C PRO A 434 -26.56 1.41 -36.61
N HIS A 435 -26.45 0.40 -37.48
CA HIS A 435 -27.50 -0.02 -38.42
C HIS A 435 -28.36 -1.20 -37.91
N LYS A 436 -28.18 -1.67 -36.67
CA LYS A 436 -28.96 -2.77 -36.11
C LYS A 436 -30.00 -2.24 -35.12
N GLY A 437 -31.19 -2.85 -35.14
CA GLY A 437 -32.27 -2.51 -34.22
C GLY A 437 -31.93 -2.82 -32.75
N GLN A 438 -32.64 -2.18 -31.83
CA GLN A 438 -32.39 -2.32 -30.38
C GLN A 438 -32.55 -3.77 -29.89
N TRP A 439 -33.54 -4.48 -30.45
CA TRP A 439 -33.79 -5.89 -30.14
C TRP A 439 -32.61 -6.79 -30.51
N TRP A 440 -31.98 -6.57 -31.67
CA TRP A 440 -30.81 -7.32 -32.09
C TRP A 440 -29.64 -7.09 -31.12
N VAL A 441 -29.43 -5.83 -30.70
CA VAL A 441 -28.38 -5.46 -29.75
C VAL A 441 -28.62 -6.11 -28.37
N SER A 442 -29.86 -6.11 -27.86
CA SER A 442 -30.15 -6.77 -26.59
C SER A 442 -29.88 -8.26 -26.65
N THR A 443 -30.38 -8.96 -27.67
CA THR A 443 -30.27 -10.42 -27.78
C THR A 443 -28.84 -10.88 -28.06
N ASN A 444 -28.02 -10.06 -28.74
CA ASN A 444 -26.65 -10.40 -29.09
C ASN A 444 -25.63 -10.21 -27.95
N TYR A 445 -25.91 -9.33 -26.98
CA TYR A 445 -24.95 -8.99 -25.92
C TYR A 445 -25.45 -9.30 -24.50
N TRP A 446 -26.77 -9.34 -24.29
CA TRP A 446 -27.39 -9.67 -23.02
C TRP A 446 -28.11 -11.00 -23.15
N HIS A 447 -27.65 -11.98 -22.38
CA HIS A 447 -28.21 -13.32 -22.40
C HIS A 447 -28.86 -13.68 -21.07
N ARG A 448 -29.70 -14.71 -21.10
CA ARG A 448 -30.23 -15.36 -19.90
C ARG A 448 -29.22 -16.40 -19.42
N ARG A 449 -28.80 -16.31 -18.16
CA ARG A 449 -27.92 -17.29 -17.51
C ARG A 449 -28.50 -17.69 -16.16
N SER A 450 -28.77 -18.99 -16.00
CA SER A 450 -29.49 -19.53 -14.85
C SER A 450 -30.84 -18.81 -14.66
N ASN A 451 -31.11 -18.26 -13.48
CA ASN A 451 -32.35 -17.52 -13.19
C ASN A 451 -32.27 -16.01 -13.52
N ARG A 452 -31.19 -15.54 -14.15
CA ARG A 452 -30.99 -14.11 -14.43
C ARG A 452 -31.20 -13.80 -15.90
N ASN A 453 -32.03 -12.79 -16.15
CA ASN A 453 -32.19 -12.16 -17.44
C ASN A 453 -31.29 -10.93 -17.53
N TRP A 454 -31.02 -10.46 -18.74
CA TRP A 454 -30.23 -9.25 -18.99
C TRP A 454 -28.81 -9.29 -18.40
N VAL A 455 -28.11 -10.41 -18.56
CA VAL A 455 -26.72 -10.53 -18.13
C VAL A 455 -25.79 -10.24 -19.29
N PHE A 456 -24.94 -9.22 -19.15
CA PHE A 456 -23.91 -8.92 -20.16
C PHE A 456 -22.82 -9.99 -20.10
N CYS A 457 -22.87 -10.94 -21.03
CA CYS A 457 -21.99 -12.10 -21.02
C CYS A 457 -21.71 -12.64 -22.42
N THR A 458 -20.74 -13.55 -22.48
CA THR A 458 -20.37 -14.37 -23.63
C THR A 458 -20.46 -15.84 -23.24
N GLU A 459 -20.10 -16.77 -24.12
CA GLU A 459 -20.10 -18.20 -23.80
C GLU A 459 -19.18 -18.54 -22.61
N GLY A 460 -18.03 -17.86 -22.49
CA GLY A 460 -17.02 -18.14 -21.47
C GLY A 460 -16.92 -17.14 -20.31
N LYS A 461 -17.45 -15.91 -20.45
CA LYS A 461 -17.25 -14.84 -19.44
C LYS A 461 -18.52 -14.05 -19.16
N GLU A 462 -18.69 -13.72 -17.87
CA GLU A 462 -19.84 -12.99 -17.35
C GLU A 462 -19.39 -11.74 -16.60
N LEU A 463 -20.10 -10.63 -16.81
CA LEU A 463 -19.94 -9.43 -15.99
C LEU A 463 -20.49 -9.67 -14.59
N LEU A 464 -19.72 -9.27 -13.58
CA LEU A 464 -20.14 -9.34 -12.19
C LEU A 464 -21.23 -8.31 -11.93
N ARG A 465 -22.32 -8.74 -11.29
CA ARG A 465 -23.26 -7.79 -10.69
C ARG A 465 -22.75 -7.31 -9.35
N VAL A 466 -22.79 -6.00 -9.18
CA VAL A 466 -22.25 -5.32 -8.00
C VAL A 466 -23.21 -5.43 -6.83
N ASP A 467 -24.51 -5.35 -7.08
CA ASP A 467 -25.59 -5.40 -6.10
C ASP A 467 -25.70 -6.72 -5.32
N HIS A 468 -25.30 -7.83 -5.95
CA HIS A 468 -25.28 -9.16 -5.35
C HIS A 468 -24.06 -9.43 -4.46
N ILE A 469 -23.11 -8.51 -4.40
CA ILE A 469 -21.93 -8.68 -3.56
C ILE A 469 -22.36 -8.48 -2.09
N PRO A 470 -22.22 -9.51 -1.24
CA PRO A 470 -22.72 -9.43 0.13
C PRO A 470 -21.92 -8.40 0.92
N ILE A 471 -22.58 -7.61 1.77
CA ILE A 471 -21.87 -6.75 2.72
C ILE A 471 -21.26 -7.63 3.80
N VAL A 472 -19.94 -7.47 4.03
CA VAL A 472 -19.19 -8.23 5.03
C VAL A 472 -18.59 -7.25 6.02
N ARG A 473 -19.16 -7.21 7.23
CA ARG A 473 -18.69 -6.31 8.28
C ARG A 473 -17.24 -6.61 8.66
N HIS A 474 -16.46 -5.54 8.78
CA HIS A 474 -15.06 -5.63 9.13
C HIS A 474 -14.90 -5.94 10.62
N THR A 475 -13.87 -6.70 10.98
CA THR A 475 -13.63 -7.06 12.38
C THR A 475 -12.59 -6.12 12.96
N LYS A 476 -12.99 -5.38 14.00
CA LYS A 476 -12.13 -4.41 14.69
C LYS A 476 -10.80 -5.05 15.12
N VAL A 477 -9.70 -4.34 14.85
CA VAL A 477 -8.37 -4.74 15.33
C VAL A 477 -8.25 -4.44 16.83
N ARG A 478 -7.49 -5.25 17.55
CA ARG A 478 -7.10 -4.94 18.92
C ARG A 478 -6.06 -3.81 18.88
N MET A 479 -6.35 -2.68 19.54
CA MET A 479 -5.60 -1.41 19.36
C MET A 479 -4.18 -1.48 19.91
N ASP A 480 -4.00 -2.23 20.99
CA ASP A 480 -2.75 -2.55 21.69
C ASP A 480 -1.98 -3.72 21.06
N ALA A 481 -2.56 -4.42 20.07
CA ALA A 481 -1.89 -5.55 19.45
C ALA A 481 -0.68 -5.11 18.64
N ASN A 482 0.45 -5.77 18.89
CA ASN A 482 1.69 -5.54 18.19
C ASN A 482 2.04 -6.75 17.30
N PRO A 483 2.26 -6.59 15.99
CA PRO A 483 2.63 -7.67 15.08
C PRO A 483 3.81 -8.55 15.52
N TYR A 484 4.74 -8.00 16.31
CA TYR A 484 5.95 -8.67 16.78
C TYR A 484 5.78 -9.45 18.09
N PHE A 485 4.75 -9.13 18.88
CA PHE A 485 4.42 -9.86 20.11
C PHE A 485 3.21 -10.79 19.89
N ASP A 486 2.23 -10.31 19.13
CA ASP A 486 0.95 -10.95 18.89
C ASP A 486 0.86 -11.56 17.49
N THR A 487 1.93 -12.19 17.02
CA THR A 487 2.00 -12.71 15.65
C THR A 487 0.84 -13.66 15.34
N GLN A 488 0.48 -14.52 16.29
CA GLN A 488 -0.63 -15.47 16.14
C GLN A 488 -1.98 -14.77 15.93
N TYR A 489 -2.24 -13.69 16.67
CA TYR A 489 -3.47 -12.89 16.50
C TYR A 489 -3.59 -12.36 15.07
N PHE A 490 -2.52 -11.82 14.49
CA PHE A 490 -2.54 -11.31 13.12
C PHE A 490 -2.66 -12.43 12.07
N ILE A 491 -2.08 -13.61 12.32
CA ILE A 491 -2.26 -14.79 11.45
C ILE A 491 -3.71 -15.25 11.45
N ASP A 492 -4.31 -15.43 12.63
CA ASP A 492 -5.70 -15.86 12.77
C ASP A 492 -6.65 -14.84 12.17
N ARG A 493 -6.37 -13.55 12.36
CA ARG A 493 -7.12 -12.46 11.75
C ARG A 493 -7.12 -12.53 10.22
N LYS A 494 -5.96 -12.73 9.60
CA LYS A 494 -5.85 -12.92 8.14
C LYS A 494 -6.65 -14.13 7.67
N PHE A 495 -6.55 -15.25 8.40
CA PHE A 495 -7.30 -16.45 8.09
C PHE A 495 -8.82 -16.24 8.16
N GLN A 496 -9.30 -15.57 9.22
CA GLN A 496 -10.72 -15.27 9.41
C GLN A 496 -11.24 -14.28 8.36
N HIS A 497 -10.44 -13.29 7.99
CA HIS A 497 -10.77 -12.37 6.89
C HIS A 497 -10.94 -13.14 5.56
N GLY A 498 -10.01 -14.06 5.31
CA GLY A 498 -10.10 -15.21 4.40
C GLY A 498 -11.49 -15.84 4.31
N MET A 499 -11.90 -16.39 5.44
CA MET A 499 -13.13 -17.16 5.60
C MET A 499 -14.42 -16.35 5.44
N LYS A 500 -14.39 -15.05 5.76
CA LYS A 500 -15.55 -14.17 5.66
C LYS A 500 -15.80 -13.68 4.23
N ARG A 501 -14.74 -13.38 3.47
CA ARG A 501 -14.89 -12.79 2.12
C ARG A 501 -14.94 -13.80 0.99
N LEU A 502 -14.30 -14.97 1.13
CA LEU A 502 -14.35 -16.01 0.11
C LEU A 502 -15.65 -16.81 0.20
N SER A 503 -16.16 -17.27 -0.95
CA SER A 503 -17.38 -18.07 -1.05
C SER A 503 -17.17 -19.35 -1.88
N GLY A 504 -18.06 -20.32 -1.69
CA GLY A 504 -18.08 -21.59 -2.44
C GLY A 504 -16.74 -22.36 -2.39
N ARG A 505 -16.33 -22.90 -3.54
CA ARG A 505 -15.09 -23.69 -3.69
C ARG A 505 -13.84 -22.93 -3.23
N PHE A 506 -13.80 -21.62 -3.44
CA PHE A 506 -12.66 -20.76 -3.09
C PHE A 506 -12.47 -20.64 -1.58
N LYS A 507 -13.56 -20.65 -0.81
CA LYS A 507 -13.52 -20.70 0.65
C LYS A 507 -12.99 -22.04 1.15
N GLN A 508 -13.40 -23.14 0.51
CA GLN A 508 -12.96 -24.48 0.88
C GLN A 508 -11.45 -24.67 0.66
N ILE A 509 -10.90 -24.17 -0.47
CA ILE A 509 -9.45 -24.19 -0.73
C ILE A 509 -8.71 -23.43 0.38
N TRP A 510 -9.19 -22.23 0.72
CA TRP A 510 -8.58 -21.41 1.77
C TRP A 510 -8.59 -22.11 3.14
N LYS A 511 -9.70 -22.75 3.49
CA LYS A 511 -9.85 -23.54 4.72
C LYS A 511 -8.85 -24.71 4.74
N ASN A 512 -8.77 -25.47 3.66
CA ASN A 512 -7.87 -26.63 3.54
C ASN A 512 -6.40 -26.24 3.68
N GLN A 513 -6.03 -25.05 3.22
CA GLN A 513 -4.66 -24.54 3.32
C GLN A 513 -4.38 -23.73 4.59
N LYS A 514 -5.36 -23.59 5.50
CA LYS A 514 -5.28 -22.71 6.67
C LYS A 514 -4.83 -21.28 6.31
N GLY A 515 -5.24 -20.79 5.13
CA GLY A 515 -4.85 -19.47 4.61
C GLY A 515 -3.36 -19.32 4.27
N CYS A 516 -2.61 -20.42 4.11
CA CYS A 516 -1.20 -20.40 3.76
C CYS A 516 -0.99 -20.72 2.26
N CYS A 517 0.08 -20.18 1.69
CA CYS A 517 0.50 -20.46 0.32
C CYS A 517 0.94 -21.92 0.18
N TYR A 518 0.51 -22.62 -0.87
CA TYR A 518 0.91 -24.01 -1.13
C TYR A 518 2.42 -24.17 -1.34
N HIS A 519 3.04 -23.27 -2.10
CA HIS A 519 4.47 -23.39 -2.47
C HIS A 519 5.41 -22.99 -1.33
N CYS A 520 5.11 -21.90 -0.62
CA CYS A 520 6.02 -21.36 0.38
C CYS A 520 5.56 -21.55 1.83
N GLY A 521 4.35 -22.07 2.08
CA GLY A 521 3.82 -22.30 3.43
C GLY A 521 3.62 -21.05 4.29
N LEU A 522 3.79 -19.85 3.74
CA LEU A 522 3.63 -18.60 4.47
C LEU A 522 2.16 -18.15 4.48
N PRO A 523 1.68 -17.49 5.55
CA PRO A 523 0.34 -16.92 5.60
C PRO A 523 0.10 -15.93 4.46
N MET A 524 -1.05 -16.03 3.80
CA MET A 524 -1.47 -15.13 2.73
C MET A 524 -2.53 -14.15 3.23
N ASP A 525 -2.64 -13.00 2.58
CA ASP A 525 -3.78 -12.10 2.70
C ASP A 525 -4.71 -12.24 1.47
N ILE A 526 -6.01 -12.00 1.64
CA ILE A 526 -6.95 -11.85 0.51
C ILE A 526 -6.58 -10.63 -0.34
N SER A 527 -5.92 -9.63 0.21
CA SER A 527 -5.50 -8.47 -0.57
C SER A 527 -4.26 -8.73 -1.43
N ASP A 528 -3.51 -9.81 -1.17
CA ASP A 528 -2.29 -10.14 -1.90
C ASP A 528 -2.56 -10.61 -3.34
N GLU A 529 -1.58 -10.38 -4.23
CA GLU A 529 -1.58 -10.94 -5.58
C GLU A 529 -1.43 -12.48 -5.49
N ARG A 530 -2.58 -13.16 -5.53
CA ARG A 530 -2.68 -14.62 -5.47
C ARG A 530 -3.14 -15.20 -6.80
N GLU A 531 -2.67 -16.40 -7.06
CA GLU A 531 -3.07 -17.21 -8.20
C GLU A 531 -3.58 -18.57 -7.71
N ILE A 532 -4.40 -19.20 -8.55
CA ILE A 532 -4.86 -20.55 -8.32
C ILE A 532 -3.90 -21.48 -9.06
N PHE A 533 -3.21 -22.31 -8.30
CA PHE A 533 -2.38 -23.38 -8.81
C PHE A 533 -3.21 -24.67 -8.92
N PHE A 534 -3.09 -25.35 -10.05
CA PHE A 534 -3.66 -26.68 -10.26
C PHE A 534 -2.55 -27.72 -10.07
N LYS A 535 -2.75 -28.66 -9.13
CA LYS A 535 -1.75 -29.72 -8.83
C LYS A 535 -1.52 -30.59 -10.06
N VAL A 536 -2.60 -30.97 -10.72
CA VAL A 536 -2.63 -31.60 -12.05
C VAL A 536 -3.03 -30.54 -13.06
N PRO A 537 -2.18 -30.21 -14.05
CA PRO A 537 -2.51 -29.26 -15.09
C PRO A 537 -3.79 -29.64 -15.85
N LYS A 538 -4.57 -28.65 -16.27
CA LYS A 538 -5.78 -28.88 -17.08
C LYS A 538 -5.49 -29.62 -18.39
N THR A 539 -4.32 -29.38 -18.97
CA THR A 539 -3.83 -30.05 -20.18
C THR A 539 -3.57 -31.54 -19.98
N MET A 540 -3.36 -31.99 -18.74
CA MET A 540 -3.16 -33.40 -18.37
C MET A 540 -4.43 -34.02 -17.75
N GLY A 541 -5.62 -33.46 -18.05
CA GLY A 541 -6.89 -33.97 -17.53
C GLY A 541 -7.23 -33.50 -16.10
N GLY A 542 -6.50 -32.53 -15.55
CA GLY A 542 -6.79 -31.96 -14.23
C GLY A 542 -8.16 -31.29 -14.16
N LYS A 543 -9.03 -31.79 -13.28
CA LYS A 543 -10.39 -31.26 -13.08
C LYS A 543 -10.41 -29.99 -12.21
N ASP A 544 -11.44 -29.17 -12.38
CA ASP A 544 -11.69 -27.92 -11.62
C ASP A 544 -12.29 -28.17 -10.22
N GLU A 545 -11.67 -29.10 -9.48
CA GLU A 545 -12.11 -29.56 -8.17
C GLU A 545 -11.25 -28.99 -7.04
N VAL A 546 -11.86 -28.79 -5.87
CA VAL A 546 -11.18 -28.25 -4.67
C VAL A 546 -9.92 -29.03 -4.31
N ARG A 547 -9.90 -30.35 -4.52
CA ARG A 547 -8.74 -31.21 -4.23
C ARG A 547 -7.54 -30.92 -5.13
N ASN A 548 -7.79 -30.51 -6.37
CA ASN A 548 -6.80 -30.20 -7.40
C ASN A 548 -6.36 -28.73 -7.40
N MET A 549 -7.09 -27.85 -6.70
CA MET A 549 -6.83 -26.41 -6.67
C MET A 549 -6.16 -25.97 -5.36
N ALA A 550 -5.22 -25.02 -5.45
CA ALA A 550 -4.49 -24.49 -4.31
C ALA A 550 -4.18 -22.99 -4.51
N TYR A 551 -4.27 -22.18 -3.44
CA TYR A 551 -3.77 -20.81 -3.51
C TYR A 551 -2.25 -20.75 -3.37
N VAL A 552 -1.66 -19.89 -4.20
CA VAL A 552 -0.24 -19.57 -4.19
C VAL A 552 -0.04 -18.07 -4.37
N HIS A 553 1.01 -17.52 -3.77
CA HIS A 553 1.47 -16.19 -4.15
C HIS A 553 1.84 -16.20 -5.63
N LYS A 554 1.46 -15.16 -6.37
CA LYS A 554 1.78 -15.01 -7.79
C LYS A 554 3.29 -15.11 -8.07
N HIS A 555 4.11 -14.53 -7.21
CA HIS A 555 5.56 -14.64 -7.34
C HIS A 555 6.06 -16.08 -7.09
N CYS A 556 5.48 -16.80 -6.13
CA CYS A 556 5.82 -18.21 -5.92
C CYS A 556 5.45 -19.07 -7.13
N GLN A 557 4.31 -18.76 -7.77
CA GLN A 557 3.91 -19.43 -9.01
C GLN A 557 4.89 -19.13 -10.17
N GLN A 558 5.36 -17.89 -10.29
CA GLN A 558 6.39 -17.54 -11.28
C GLN A 558 7.68 -18.33 -11.05
N ILE A 559 8.18 -18.40 -9.82
CA ILE A 559 9.37 -19.20 -9.48
C ILE A 559 9.15 -20.67 -9.82
N PHE A 560 7.97 -21.22 -9.52
CA PHE A 560 7.63 -22.60 -9.82
C PHE A 560 7.64 -22.87 -11.34
N LEU A 561 7.04 -21.99 -12.14
CA LEU A 561 7.03 -22.09 -13.60
C LEU A 561 8.44 -21.97 -14.19
N GLU A 562 9.27 -21.06 -13.67
CA GLU A 562 10.67 -20.91 -14.09
C GLU A 562 11.50 -22.17 -13.79
N ARG A 563 11.25 -22.86 -12.67
CA ARG A 563 11.91 -24.13 -12.34
C ARG A 563 11.47 -25.25 -13.28
N ARG A 564 10.17 -25.33 -13.59
CA ARG A 564 9.60 -26.37 -14.45
C ARG A 564 9.94 -26.18 -15.94
N ALA A 565 10.19 -24.95 -16.40
CA ALA A 565 10.63 -24.71 -17.78
C ALA A 565 12.12 -25.06 -18.02
N LYS A 566 12.90 -25.25 -16.94
CA LYS A 566 14.32 -25.63 -16.99
C LYS A 566 14.56 -27.12 -16.69
N ALA A 567 13.51 -27.84 -16.30
CA ALA A 567 13.50 -29.29 -16.07
C ALA A 567 12.74 -29.95 -17.23
#